data_AF-A0A2N9WTU1-F1
#
_entry.id   AF-A0A2N9WTU1-F1
#
_cell.length_a   1.000
_cell.length_b   1.000
_cell.length_c   1.000
_cell.angle_alpha   90.00
_cell.angle_beta   90.00
_cell.angle_gamma   90.00
#
_symmetry.space_group_name_H-M   'P 1'
#
loop_
_entity.id
_entity.type
_entity.pdbx_description
1 polymer ?
#
loop_
_entity_poly.entity_id
_entity_poly.type
_entity_poly.pdbx_seq_one_letter_code
_entity_poly.pdbx_strand_id
1 'polypeptide(L)'
;MAMINLYSLLKVSLSASDDEIRCALKRAADEQILDWERWQTCRKVLLNPDLRAKYNAKLLTENPQLRQEIIPGLLEPVETKVGKSEEYRLFNENEYRPKYSFTIKIPFLALKRKLTPMFNPDTGEFKIAYTGLSITPFFMGFLTPLLVKDVRGSLYWFIWCVIISFLGVQLNFPRLGTLLFIALMCFCYCNQYTKHLLKQGFKFCGTSEQNYRAARILKMELNSANTVSDVKVTQIKNGILDNLVRLFIFFPIAIVCLYLIRIVYSVLTEVFINLSLIFISAK
;
A
#
# COMPACT_ATOMS: atom_id res chain seq x y z
N MET A 1 -40.61 13.77 -3.45
CA MET A 1 -39.90 13.31 -2.22
C MET A 1 -38.91 14.39 -1.85
N ALA A 2 -39.02 14.98 -0.66
CA ALA A 2 -38.15 16.08 -0.24
C ALA A 2 -36.70 15.58 -0.11
N MET A 3 -35.75 16.28 -0.71
CA MET A 3 -34.32 15.98 -0.61
C MET A 3 -33.87 16.10 0.85
N ILE A 4 -33.31 15.01 1.39
CA ILE A 4 -32.84 14.95 2.77
C ILE A 4 -31.62 15.86 2.89
N ASN A 5 -31.69 16.86 3.78
CA ASN A 5 -30.58 17.77 4.04
C ASN A 5 -29.49 17.07 4.88
N LEU A 6 -28.39 16.65 4.23
CA LEU A 6 -27.28 15.93 4.87
C LEU A 6 -26.55 16.79 5.94
N TYR A 7 -26.60 18.12 5.84
CA TYR A 7 -26.03 19.03 6.83
C TYR A 7 -26.85 19.06 8.12
N SER A 8 -28.18 19.05 8.00
CA SER A 8 -29.09 18.98 9.14
C SER A 8 -28.94 17.68 9.94
N LEU A 9 -28.65 16.58 9.24
CA LEU A 9 -28.41 15.27 9.86
C LEU A 9 -27.16 15.27 10.75
N LEU A 10 -26.11 15.98 10.34
CA LEU A 10 -24.87 16.09 11.11
C LEU A 10 -24.88 17.26 12.10
N LYS A 11 -25.94 18.08 12.13
CA LYS A 11 -26.03 19.36 12.87
C LYS A 11 -24.86 20.30 12.55
N VAL A 12 -24.53 20.42 11.26
CA VAL A 12 -23.40 21.23 10.76
C VAL A 12 -23.92 22.27 9.77
N SER A 13 -23.31 23.46 9.71
CA SER A 13 -23.68 24.52 8.75
C SER A 13 -23.25 24.18 7.31
N LEU A 14 -23.94 24.75 6.31
CA LEU A 14 -23.57 24.59 4.89
C LEU A 14 -22.15 25.12 4.57
N SER A 15 -21.67 26.11 5.33
CA SER A 15 -20.33 26.70 5.20
C SER A 15 -19.23 25.95 5.94
N ALA A 16 -19.55 24.85 6.64
CA ALA A 16 -18.60 24.18 7.51
C ALA A 16 -17.37 23.65 6.77
N SER A 17 -16.22 23.75 7.43
CA SER A 17 -14.96 23.25 6.89
C SER A 17 -14.95 21.72 6.81
N ASP A 18 -14.08 21.16 5.97
CA ASP A 18 -13.96 19.70 5.83
C ASP A 18 -13.57 19.03 7.16
N ASP A 19 -12.80 19.72 8.01
CA ASP A 19 -12.42 19.23 9.34
C ASP A 19 -13.61 19.21 10.32
N GLU A 20 -14.51 20.19 10.25
CA GLU A 20 -15.75 20.22 11.05
C GLU A 20 -16.70 19.09 10.64
N ILE A 21 -16.83 18.83 9.33
CA ILE A 21 -17.64 17.71 8.81
C ILE A 21 -17.06 16.37 9.26
N ARG A 22 -15.73 16.20 9.26
CA ARG A 22 -15.07 14.99 9.79
C ARG A 22 -15.33 14.80 11.28
N CYS A 23 -15.23 15.87 12.06
CA CYS A 23 -15.49 15.83 13.49
C CYS A 23 -16.96 15.49 13.78
N ALA A 24 -17.91 16.01 12.99
CA ALA A 24 -19.32 15.71 13.12
C ALA A 24 -19.66 14.28 12.71
N LEU A 25 -19.06 13.76 11.63
CA LEU A 25 -19.21 12.36 11.23
C LEU A 25 -18.67 11.39 12.29
N LYS A 26 -17.56 11.74 12.95
CA LYS A 26 -17.00 10.96 14.05
C LYS A 26 -17.95 10.95 15.26
N ARG A 27 -18.43 12.12 15.69
CA ARG A 27 -19.44 12.21 16.77
C ARG A 27 -20.71 11.43 16.44
N ALA A 28 -21.22 11.54 15.22
CA ALA A 28 -22.42 10.83 14.80
C ALA A 28 -22.24 9.29 14.80
N ALA A 29 -21.03 8.80 14.53
CA ALA A 29 -20.70 7.38 14.61
C ALA A 29 -20.55 6.91 16.07
N ASP A 30 -19.86 7.69 16.90
CA ASP A 30 -19.63 7.38 18.31
C ASP A 30 -20.94 7.40 19.13
N GLU A 31 -21.84 8.32 18.81
CA GLU A 31 -23.14 8.48 19.49
C GLU A 31 -24.29 7.68 18.83
N GLN A 32 -24.01 6.92 17.75
CA GLN A 32 -24.99 6.15 16.97
C GLN A 32 -26.23 6.95 16.54
N ILE A 33 -26.07 8.25 16.28
CA ILE A 33 -27.18 9.16 15.93
C ILE A 33 -27.77 8.83 14.56
N LEU A 34 -26.98 8.21 13.67
CA LEU A 34 -27.34 7.93 12.30
C LEU A 34 -27.24 6.44 11.95
N ASP A 35 -28.20 6.01 11.15
CA ASP A 35 -28.15 4.72 10.45
C ASP A 35 -26.97 4.68 9.46
N TRP A 36 -26.36 3.51 9.32
CA TRP A 36 -25.10 3.29 8.61
C TRP A 36 -25.16 3.73 7.14
N GLU A 37 -26.27 3.47 6.45
CA GLU A 37 -26.47 3.84 5.05
C GLU A 37 -26.48 5.38 4.86
N ARG A 38 -27.10 6.09 5.81
CA ARG A 38 -27.16 7.56 5.81
C ARG A 38 -25.80 8.15 6.16
N TRP A 39 -25.08 7.55 7.11
CA TRP A 39 -23.72 7.96 7.46
C TRP A 39 -22.75 7.82 6.29
N GLN A 40 -22.80 6.71 5.55
CA GLN A 40 -22.00 6.47 4.34
C GLN A 40 -22.32 7.49 3.24
N THR A 41 -23.59 7.84 3.08
CA THR A 41 -24.04 8.85 2.12
C THR A 41 -23.49 10.23 2.48
N CYS A 42 -23.57 10.63 3.76
CA CYS A 42 -22.95 11.87 4.26
C CYS A 42 -21.43 11.88 3.98
N ARG A 43 -20.72 10.79 4.29
CA ARG A 43 -19.28 10.67 4.03
C ARG A 43 -18.94 10.80 2.55
N LYS A 44 -19.68 10.13 1.67
CA LYS A 44 -19.39 10.13 0.23
C LYS A 44 -19.67 11.47 -0.44
N VAL A 45 -20.75 12.14 -0.04
CA VAL A 45 -21.23 13.38 -0.69
C VAL A 45 -20.57 14.62 -0.09
N LEU A 46 -20.46 14.71 1.24
CA LEU A 46 -19.97 15.92 1.91
C LEU A 46 -18.44 16.01 1.97
N LEU A 47 -17.74 14.88 1.95
CA LEU A 47 -16.26 14.84 2.05
C LEU A 47 -15.54 14.95 0.70
N ASN A 48 -16.30 14.91 -0.41
CA ASN A 48 -15.77 15.08 -1.76
C ASN A 48 -16.21 16.46 -2.29
N PRO A 49 -15.27 17.39 -2.58
CA PRO A 49 -15.60 18.77 -2.94
C PRO A 49 -16.45 18.87 -4.22
N ASP A 50 -16.22 18.01 -5.20
CA ASP A 50 -16.96 18.00 -6.47
C ASP A 50 -18.41 17.55 -6.29
N LEU A 51 -18.62 16.55 -5.42
CA LEU A 51 -19.96 16.05 -5.10
C LEU A 51 -20.70 17.00 -4.16
N ARG A 52 -19.98 17.61 -3.22
CA ARG A 52 -20.49 18.65 -2.31
C ARG A 52 -21.00 19.86 -3.08
N ALA A 53 -20.25 20.35 -4.06
CA ALA A 53 -20.67 21.48 -4.90
C ALA A 53 -21.94 21.16 -5.71
N LYS A 54 -22.01 19.96 -6.32
CA LYS A 54 -23.19 19.50 -7.07
C LYS A 54 -24.41 19.30 -6.17
N TYR A 55 -24.20 18.77 -4.97
CA TYR A 55 -25.24 18.56 -3.97
C TYR A 55 -25.75 19.90 -3.41
N ASN A 56 -24.86 20.84 -3.11
CA ASN A 56 -25.20 22.19 -2.65
C ASN A 56 -25.98 22.97 -3.70
N ALA A 57 -25.60 22.88 -4.97
CA ALA A 57 -26.35 23.49 -6.07
C ALA A 57 -27.79 22.96 -6.15
N LYS A 58 -27.98 21.63 -5.99
CA LYS A 58 -29.32 21.02 -5.94
C LYS A 58 -30.11 21.43 -4.70
N LEU A 59 -29.47 21.41 -3.54
CA LEU A 59 -30.09 21.74 -2.26
C LEU A 59 -30.52 23.21 -2.17
N LEU A 60 -29.74 24.13 -2.75
CA LEU A 60 -30.08 25.55 -2.88
C LEU A 60 -31.20 25.80 -3.90
N THR A 61 -31.32 24.96 -4.92
CA THR A 61 -32.43 25.03 -5.89
C THR A 61 -33.75 24.61 -5.24
N GLU A 62 -33.72 23.61 -4.36
CA GLU A 62 -34.91 23.08 -3.68
C GLU A 62 -35.29 23.85 -2.40
N ASN A 63 -34.32 24.46 -1.70
CA ASN A 63 -34.54 25.21 -0.45
C ASN A 63 -33.89 26.61 -0.50
N PRO A 64 -34.53 27.59 -1.17
CA PRO A 64 -33.97 28.94 -1.35
C PRO A 64 -33.81 29.74 -0.05
N GLN A 65 -34.39 29.29 1.07
CA GLN A 65 -34.28 29.92 2.39
C GLN A 65 -32.88 29.75 3.03
N LEU A 66 -32.10 28.74 2.65
CA LEU A 66 -30.74 28.50 3.16
C LEU A 66 -29.69 29.44 2.56
N ARG A 67 -30.09 30.29 1.61
CA ARG A 67 -29.23 31.25 0.92
C ARG A 67 -28.83 32.44 1.81
N GLN A 68 -29.57 32.69 2.89
CA GLN A 68 -29.41 33.85 3.77
C GLN A 68 -28.34 33.68 4.87
N GLU A 69 -27.81 32.47 5.10
CA GLU A 69 -26.67 32.25 6.02
C GLU A 69 -25.30 32.47 5.35
N ILE A 70 -25.28 32.84 4.06
CA ILE A 70 -24.06 33.02 3.28
C ILE A 70 -23.92 34.52 2.95
N ILE A 71 -22.95 35.22 3.59
CA ILE A 71 -22.35 36.56 3.33
C ILE A 71 -22.62 37.60 4.46
N PRO A 72 -21.61 38.36 4.97
CA PRO A 72 -20.52 39.03 4.23
C PRO A 72 -19.09 38.83 4.78
N GLY A 73 -17.98 38.91 4.03
CA GLY A 73 -17.63 39.15 2.62
C GLY A 73 -16.36 38.32 2.29
N LEU A 74 -15.89 38.15 1.06
CA LEU A 74 -15.43 39.13 0.09
C LEU A 74 -15.34 38.37 -1.25
N LEU A 75 -16.09 38.78 -2.27
CA LEU A 75 -15.93 38.32 -3.64
C LEU A 75 -15.28 39.47 -4.41
N GLU A 76 -14.00 39.34 -4.75
CA GLU A 76 -13.52 39.94 -5.99
C GLU A 76 -13.55 38.87 -7.09
N PRO A 77 -13.96 39.23 -8.31
CA PRO A 77 -14.21 38.28 -9.38
C PRO A 77 -12.89 37.89 -10.04
N VAL A 78 -12.46 36.62 -9.88
CA VAL A 78 -11.37 36.09 -10.69
C VAL A 78 -11.95 35.65 -12.04
N GLU A 79 -11.66 36.48 -13.04
CA GLU A 79 -11.88 36.18 -14.45
C GLU A 79 -11.25 34.84 -14.85
N THR A 80 -12.04 34.10 -15.64
CA THR A 80 -11.65 32.96 -16.45
C THR A 80 -10.34 33.17 -17.21
N LYS A 81 -9.37 32.29 -16.99
CA LYS A 81 -8.40 31.89 -18.04
C LYS A 81 -8.25 30.38 -18.07
N VAL A 82 -8.86 29.79 -19.10
CA VAL A 82 -8.46 28.52 -19.69
C VAL A 82 -7.02 28.68 -20.18
N GLY A 83 -6.11 27.86 -19.68
CA GLY A 83 -4.71 27.84 -20.10
C GLY A 83 -4.04 26.53 -19.72
N LYS A 84 -3.74 25.71 -20.73
CA LYS A 84 -2.82 24.57 -20.63
C LYS A 84 -1.43 25.06 -20.19
N SER A 85 -0.89 24.49 -19.13
CA SER A 85 0.55 24.23 -18.99
C SER A 85 0.81 23.39 -17.74
N GLU A 86 1.46 22.25 -17.95
CA GLU A 86 2.09 21.45 -16.89
C GLU A 86 3.08 22.33 -16.14
N GLU A 87 2.83 22.56 -14.85
CA GLU A 87 3.77 23.23 -13.97
C GLU A 87 4.00 22.33 -12.75
N TYR A 88 5.16 21.67 -12.75
CA TYR A 88 5.70 21.00 -11.58
C TYR A 88 5.88 22.05 -10.48
N ARG A 89 4.92 22.14 -9.55
CA ARG A 89 5.11 22.93 -8.33
C ARG A 89 6.29 22.36 -7.57
N LEU A 90 7.40 23.08 -7.62
CA LEU A 90 8.52 22.91 -6.71
C LEU A 90 7.97 23.17 -5.30
N PHE A 91 7.75 22.11 -4.53
CA PHE A 91 7.33 22.23 -3.14
C PHE A 91 8.44 22.92 -2.35
N ASN A 92 8.14 24.11 -1.85
CA ASN A 92 9.04 24.85 -0.98
C ASN A 92 9.03 24.15 0.40
N GLU A 93 10.07 23.34 0.70
CA GLU A 93 10.17 22.54 1.94
C GLU A 93 10.10 23.36 3.23
N ASN A 94 10.32 24.67 3.15
CA ASN A 94 10.51 25.55 4.30
C ASN A 94 9.20 26.00 5.00
N GLU A 95 8.03 25.79 4.39
CA GLU A 95 6.74 26.21 4.96
C GLU A 95 5.84 25.02 5.38
N TYR A 96 6.31 23.81 5.15
CA TYR A 96 5.53 22.60 5.38
C TYR A 96 5.66 22.13 6.83
N ARG A 97 4.57 22.23 7.60
CA ARG A 97 4.45 21.60 8.92
C ARG A 97 3.79 20.21 8.77
N PRO A 98 4.54 19.11 8.94
CA PRO A 98 3.94 17.78 8.88
C PRO A 98 2.93 17.62 10.00
N LYS A 99 1.73 17.15 9.66
CA LYS A 99 0.67 16.84 10.65
C LYS A 99 1.04 15.60 11.48
N TYR A 100 1.89 14.72 10.93
CA TYR A 100 2.37 13.51 11.59
C TYR A 100 3.87 13.29 11.34
N SER A 101 4.61 12.91 12.40
CA SER A 101 6.02 12.51 12.30
C SER A 101 6.20 11.08 12.80
N PHE A 102 6.88 10.25 12.02
CA PHE A 102 7.14 8.86 12.38
C PHE A 102 8.59 8.50 12.16
N THR A 103 9.11 7.70 13.08
CA THR A 103 10.49 7.23 13.05
C THR A 103 10.52 5.75 12.72
N ILE A 104 11.21 5.40 11.64
CA ILE A 104 11.27 4.02 11.14
C ILE A 104 12.64 3.44 11.41
N LYS A 105 12.66 2.28 12.08
CA LYS A 105 13.78 1.34 12.02
C LYS A 105 13.57 0.42 10.81
N ILE A 106 14.46 0.49 9.84
CA ILE A 106 14.37 -0.32 8.61
C ILE A 106 14.56 -1.79 9.00
N PRO A 107 13.57 -2.67 8.77
CA PRO A 107 13.69 -4.06 9.18
C PRO A 107 14.83 -4.76 8.44
N PHE A 108 15.51 -5.59 9.21
CA PHE A 108 16.75 -6.33 8.95
C PHE A 108 16.92 -6.89 7.52
N LEU A 109 15.84 -7.41 6.92
CA LEU A 109 15.84 -8.13 5.64
C LEU A 109 15.54 -7.27 4.41
N ALA A 110 15.38 -5.96 4.57
CA ALA A 110 15.12 -5.07 3.45
C ALA A 110 16.42 -4.69 2.72
N LEU A 111 17.09 -5.69 2.14
CA LEU A 111 18.25 -5.50 1.29
C LEU A 111 17.86 -4.71 0.04
N LYS A 112 18.50 -3.55 -0.13
CA LYS A 112 18.34 -2.56 -1.21
C LYS A 112 16.97 -1.90 -1.32
N ARG A 113 16.88 -0.67 -0.78
CA ARG A 113 16.22 0.58 -1.29
C ARG A 113 14.83 0.52 -1.97
N LYS A 114 14.13 -0.62 -2.05
CA LYS A 114 12.78 -0.75 -2.62
C LYS A 114 11.71 -0.79 -1.52
N LEU A 115 11.98 -0.11 -0.42
CA LEU A 115 11.00 0.14 0.61
C LEU A 115 10.28 1.44 0.29
N THR A 116 8.98 1.43 0.48
CA THR A 116 8.17 2.63 0.37
C THR A 116 7.32 2.72 1.63
N PRO A 117 7.46 3.78 2.43
CA PRO A 117 6.62 3.96 3.60
C PRO A 117 5.18 4.24 3.15
N MET A 118 4.23 3.69 3.90
CA MET A 118 2.81 3.86 3.66
C MET A 118 2.08 4.24 4.94
N PHE A 119 1.10 5.12 4.79
CA PHE A 119 0.29 5.63 5.89
C PHE A 119 -1.19 5.51 5.54
N ASN A 120 -2.00 5.09 6.50
CA ASN A 120 -3.45 5.06 6.36
C ASN A 120 -4.05 6.30 7.05
N PRO A 121 -4.62 7.27 6.31
CA PRO A 121 -5.22 8.48 6.89
C PRO A 121 -6.45 8.20 7.76
N ASP A 122 -7.16 7.11 7.49
CA ASP A 122 -8.42 6.78 8.17
C ASP A 122 -8.16 6.14 9.53
N THR A 123 -7.10 5.32 9.66
CA THR A 123 -6.76 4.62 10.90
C THR A 123 -5.58 5.22 11.65
N GLY A 124 -4.77 6.06 10.99
CA GLY A 124 -3.49 6.54 11.52
C GLY A 124 -2.39 5.47 11.54
N GLU A 125 -2.64 4.28 10.99
CA GLU A 125 -1.66 3.20 10.96
C GLU A 125 -0.53 3.49 9.96
N PHE A 126 0.68 3.11 10.37
CA PHE A 126 1.87 3.21 9.56
C PHE A 126 2.42 1.82 9.22
N LYS A 127 2.72 1.57 7.94
CA LYS A 127 3.31 0.32 7.46
C LYS A 127 4.39 0.58 6.43
N ILE A 128 5.29 -0.39 6.29
CA ILE A 128 6.32 -0.36 5.25
C ILE A 128 5.89 -1.31 4.14
N ALA A 129 5.87 -0.81 2.92
CA ALA A 129 5.66 -1.60 1.72
C ALA A 129 6.97 -1.95 1.03
N TYR A 130 6.93 -3.02 0.25
CA TYR A 130 8.08 -3.57 -0.47
C TYR A 130 7.68 -3.78 -1.91
N THR A 131 8.48 -3.27 -2.85
CA THR A 131 8.17 -3.43 -4.27
C THR A 131 9.28 -4.15 -5.02
N GLY A 132 8.91 -4.92 -6.04
CA GLY A 132 9.81 -5.65 -6.92
C GLY A 132 10.27 -7.00 -6.38
N LEU A 133 11.34 -7.52 -6.99
CA LEU A 133 11.92 -8.81 -6.63
C LEU A 133 12.55 -8.78 -5.24
N SER A 134 12.23 -9.79 -4.43
CA SER A 134 12.84 -10.07 -3.14
C SER A 134 13.47 -11.45 -3.14
N ILE A 135 14.70 -11.57 -2.64
CA ILE A 135 15.38 -12.86 -2.47
C ILE A 135 15.03 -13.51 -1.11
N THR A 136 14.33 -12.79 -0.22
CA THR A 136 13.98 -13.29 1.11
C THR A 136 13.24 -14.64 1.11
N PRO A 137 12.29 -14.91 0.18
CA PRO A 137 11.64 -16.21 0.09
C PRO A 137 12.58 -17.38 -0.19
N PHE A 138 13.77 -17.14 -0.73
CA PHE A 138 14.77 -18.18 -0.91
C PHE A 138 15.29 -18.74 0.43
N PHE A 139 15.31 -17.91 1.47
CA PHE A 139 15.81 -18.28 2.80
C PHE A 139 14.70 -18.67 3.77
N MET A 140 13.58 -17.95 3.70
CA MET A 140 12.49 -18.07 4.67
C MET A 140 11.27 -18.80 4.10
N GLY A 141 11.22 -19.05 2.79
CA GLY A 141 10.07 -19.70 2.15
C GLY A 141 8.76 -18.99 2.48
N PHE A 142 7.74 -19.78 2.85
CA PHE A 142 6.42 -19.30 3.25
C PHE A 142 6.40 -18.51 4.57
N LEU A 143 7.50 -18.48 5.35
CA LEU A 143 7.64 -17.66 6.55
C LEU A 143 8.03 -16.20 6.22
N THR A 144 8.39 -15.91 4.98
CA THR A 144 8.73 -14.53 4.54
C THR A 144 7.71 -13.47 4.96
N PRO A 145 6.40 -13.70 4.84
CA PRO A 145 5.40 -12.71 5.26
C PRO A 145 5.41 -12.40 6.76
N LEU A 146 5.87 -13.33 7.61
CA LEU A 146 5.94 -13.09 9.06
C LEU A 146 6.95 -12.00 9.43
N LEU A 147 7.97 -11.78 8.60
CA LEU A 147 8.95 -10.73 8.80
C LEU A 147 8.34 -9.32 8.75
N VAL A 148 7.22 -9.19 8.04
CA VAL A 148 6.45 -7.94 7.95
C VAL A 148 5.17 -7.99 8.79
N LYS A 149 5.07 -8.98 9.69
CA LYS A 149 3.92 -9.26 10.55
C LYS A 149 2.63 -9.59 9.78
N ASP A 150 2.75 -10.12 8.55
CA ASP A 150 1.63 -10.55 7.73
C ASP A 150 1.33 -12.04 7.94
N VAL A 151 0.61 -12.34 9.03
CA VAL A 151 0.24 -13.72 9.40
C VAL A 151 -0.69 -14.35 8.36
N ARG A 152 -1.63 -13.58 7.82
CA ARG A 152 -2.58 -14.06 6.79
C ARG A 152 -1.84 -14.42 5.50
N GLY A 153 -0.90 -13.58 5.07
CA GLY A 153 -0.03 -13.87 3.94
C GLY A 153 0.78 -15.15 4.15
N SER A 154 1.33 -15.36 5.35
CA SER A 154 2.11 -16.57 5.65
C SER A 154 1.27 -17.85 5.52
N LEU A 155 0.04 -17.86 6.04
CA LEU A 155 -0.88 -18.99 5.89
C LEU A 155 -1.25 -19.24 4.42
N TYR A 156 -1.54 -18.19 3.66
CA TYR A 156 -1.84 -18.28 2.23
C TYR A 156 -0.70 -18.94 1.44
N TRP A 157 0.53 -18.48 1.64
CA TRP A 157 1.70 -19.02 0.95
C TRP A 157 2.07 -20.42 1.43
N PHE A 158 1.81 -20.76 2.70
CA PHE A 158 1.97 -22.11 3.21
C PHE A 158 1.05 -23.11 2.49
N ILE A 159 -0.24 -22.77 2.33
CA ILE A 159 -1.20 -23.62 1.60
C ILE A 159 -0.73 -23.85 0.16
N TRP A 160 -0.29 -22.80 -0.54
CA TRP A 160 0.26 -22.93 -1.89
C TRP A 160 1.53 -23.77 -1.97
N CYS A 161 2.40 -23.68 -0.96
CA CYS A 161 3.59 -24.52 -0.85
C CYS A 161 3.19 -26.00 -0.80
N VAL A 162 2.22 -26.37 0.04
CA VAL A 162 1.73 -27.75 0.17
C VAL A 162 1.14 -28.25 -1.15
N ILE A 163 0.29 -27.45 -1.79
CA ILE A 163 -0.34 -27.81 -3.08
C ILE A 163 0.71 -28.06 -4.16
N ILE A 164 1.68 -27.16 -4.31
CA ILE A 164 2.71 -27.26 -5.35
C ILE A 164 3.67 -28.42 -5.06
N SER A 165 4.03 -28.66 -3.80
CA SER A 165 4.83 -29.83 -3.43
C SER A 165 4.10 -31.14 -3.75
N PHE A 166 2.79 -31.23 -3.47
CA PHE A 166 1.99 -32.39 -3.82
C PHE A 166 1.92 -32.61 -5.34
N LEU A 167 1.67 -31.56 -6.12
CA LEU A 167 1.69 -31.61 -7.59
C LEU A 167 3.07 -32.03 -8.12
N GLY A 168 4.15 -31.55 -7.52
CA GLY A 168 5.52 -31.94 -7.88
C GLY A 168 5.78 -33.43 -7.69
N VAL A 169 5.23 -34.04 -6.63
CA VAL A 169 5.30 -35.50 -6.40
C VAL A 169 4.54 -36.26 -7.49
N GLN A 170 3.32 -35.84 -7.83
CA GLN A 170 2.51 -36.48 -8.87
C GLN A 170 3.18 -36.46 -10.26
N LEU A 171 3.98 -35.43 -10.52
CA LEU A 171 4.72 -35.28 -11.78
C LEU A 171 6.13 -35.91 -11.75
N ASN A 172 6.50 -36.64 -10.69
CA ASN A 172 7.86 -37.19 -10.47
C ASN A 172 8.99 -36.14 -10.42
N PHE A 173 8.66 -34.87 -10.18
CA PHE A 173 9.65 -33.78 -10.03
C PHE A 173 9.42 -32.97 -8.73
N PRO A 174 9.50 -33.60 -7.55
CA PRO A 174 9.16 -32.95 -6.27
C PRO A 174 10.05 -31.74 -5.95
N ARG A 175 11.34 -31.81 -6.30
CA ARG A 175 12.30 -30.71 -6.07
C ARG A 175 12.03 -29.52 -6.99
N LEU A 176 11.61 -29.76 -8.24
CA LEU A 176 11.32 -28.71 -9.21
C LEU A 176 10.10 -27.88 -8.80
N GLY A 177 9.04 -28.54 -8.31
CA GLY A 177 7.84 -27.85 -7.82
C GLY A 177 8.16 -26.85 -6.70
N THR A 178 8.94 -27.26 -5.71
CA THR A 178 9.35 -26.39 -4.61
C THR A 178 10.23 -25.23 -5.08
N LEU A 179 11.17 -25.46 -6.01
CA LEU A 179 12.00 -24.39 -6.57
C LEU A 179 11.17 -23.36 -7.36
N LEU A 180 10.19 -23.82 -8.16
CA LEU A 180 9.28 -22.94 -8.89
C LEU A 180 8.40 -22.13 -7.93
N PHE A 181 7.91 -22.74 -6.85
CA PHE A 181 7.16 -22.04 -5.81
C PHE A 181 7.99 -20.91 -5.17
N ILE A 182 9.22 -21.21 -4.76
CA ILE A 182 10.12 -20.22 -4.16
C ILE A 182 10.42 -19.10 -5.16
N ALA A 183 10.70 -19.44 -6.41
CA ALA A 183 10.90 -18.45 -7.47
C ALA A 183 9.67 -17.54 -7.62
N LEU A 184 8.47 -18.11 -7.70
CA LEU A 184 7.22 -17.35 -7.82
C LEU A 184 7.00 -16.42 -6.62
N MET A 185 7.28 -16.87 -5.40
CA MET A 185 7.27 -16.02 -4.20
C MET A 185 8.22 -14.82 -4.33
N CYS A 186 9.45 -15.04 -4.80
CA CYS A 186 10.45 -13.99 -4.97
C CYS A 186 10.00 -12.86 -5.91
N PHE A 187 9.22 -13.19 -6.96
CA PHE A 187 8.70 -12.21 -7.91
C PHE A 187 7.39 -11.55 -7.47
N CYS A 188 6.49 -12.32 -6.84
CA CYS A 188 5.11 -11.89 -6.66
C CYS A 188 4.81 -11.30 -5.29
N TYR A 189 5.42 -11.81 -4.21
CA TYR A 189 4.95 -11.53 -2.86
C TYR A 189 4.94 -10.04 -2.51
N CYS A 190 6.08 -9.36 -2.66
CA CYS A 190 6.21 -7.96 -2.27
C CYS A 190 5.22 -7.05 -3.03
N ASN A 191 5.06 -7.29 -4.33
CA ASN A 191 4.12 -6.55 -5.16
C ASN A 191 2.66 -6.81 -4.74
N GLN A 192 2.30 -8.05 -4.44
CA GLN A 192 0.95 -8.41 -3.99
C GLN A 192 0.65 -7.82 -2.61
N TYR A 193 1.59 -7.92 -1.67
CA TYR A 193 1.49 -7.33 -0.33
C TYR A 193 1.24 -5.82 -0.41
N THR A 194 2.01 -5.10 -1.23
CA THR A 194 1.83 -3.65 -1.40
C THR A 194 0.48 -3.30 -2.03
N LYS A 195 0.03 -4.06 -3.04
CA LYS A 195 -1.31 -3.89 -3.62
C LYS A 195 -2.42 -4.16 -2.60
N HIS A 196 -2.23 -5.12 -1.70
CA HIS A 196 -3.18 -5.40 -0.63
C HIS A 196 -3.28 -4.24 0.36
N LEU A 197 -2.14 -3.64 0.75
CA LEU A 197 -2.13 -2.43 1.58
C LEU A 197 -2.87 -1.27 0.92
N LEU A 198 -2.63 -1.02 -0.37
CA LEU A 198 -3.36 0.02 -1.12
C LEU A 198 -4.88 -0.22 -1.09
N LYS A 199 -5.33 -1.47 -1.25
CA LYS A 199 -6.76 -1.83 -1.15
C LYS A 199 -7.34 -1.62 0.25
N GLN A 200 -6.53 -1.70 1.30
CA GLN A 200 -6.91 -1.42 2.69
C GLN A 200 -6.97 0.10 3.00
N GLY A 201 -6.68 0.97 2.03
CA GLY A 201 -6.70 2.42 2.22
C GLY A 201 -5.36 3.03 2.62
N PHE A 202 -4.28 2.24 2.66
CA PHE A 202 -2.94 2.80 2.83
C PHE A 202 -2.53 3.60 1.59
N LYS A 203 -1.83 4.72 1.81
CA LYS A 203 -1.31 5.59 0.76
C LYS A 203 0.21 5.73 0.91
N PHE A 204 0.92 5.94 -0.19
CA PHE A 204 2.36 6.17 -0.20
C PHE A 204 2.71 7.51 0.46
N CYS A 205 3.69 7.50 1.36
CA CYS A 205 4.17 8.70 2.08
C CYS A 205 5.70 8.80 2.08
N GLY A 206 6.36 8.19 1.09
CA GLY A 206 7.81 8.27 0.91
C GLY A 206 8.23 9.55 0.21
N THR A 207 9.52 9.65 -0.08
CA THR A 207 10.02 10.70 -0.98
C THR A 207 9.39 10.57 -2.35
N SER A 208 9.31 11.67 -3.12
CA SER A 208 8.74 11.67 -4.47
C SER A 208 9.38 10.57 -5.35
N GLU A 209 10.70 10.42 -5.26
CA GLU A 209 11.44 9.36 -5.96
C GLU A 209 11.03 7.95 -5.53
N GLN A 210 10.86 7.70 -4.22
CA GLN A 210 10.45 6.39 -3.69
C GLN A 210 9.03 6.01 -4.13
N ASN A 211 8.12 6.98 -4.08
CA ASN A 211 6.73 6.77 -4.48
C ASN A 211 6.65 6.51 -5.99
N TYR A 212 7.37 7.31 -6.78
CA TYR A 212 7.41 7.15 -8.24
C TYR A 212 8.00 5.80 -8.65
N ARG A 213 9.08 5.37 -7.99
CA ARG A 213 9.67 4.05 -8.22
C ARG A 213 8.68 2.93 -7.91
N ALA A 214 7.99 3.00 -6.77
CA ALA A 214 7.00 2.01 -6.37
C ALA A 214 5.83 1.94 -7.38
N ALA A 215 5.30 3.09 -7.78
CA ALA A 215 4.23 3.20 -8.75
C ALA A 215 4.61 2.60 -10.10
N ARG A 216 5.82 2.90 -10.59
CA ARG A 216 6.36 2.31 -11.82
C ARG A 216 6.45 0.78 -11.76
N ILE A 217 6.96 0.22 -10.65
CA ILE A 217 7.06 -1.24 -10.48
C ILE A 217 5.67 -1.89 -10.40
N LEU A 218 4.72 -1.23 -9.74
CA LEU A 218 3.36 -1.74 -9.57
C LEU A 218 2.47 -1.49 -10.80
N LYS A 219 2.98 -0.77 -11.81
CA LYS A 219 2.27 -0.33 -13.02
C LYS A 219 1.01 0.48 -12.70
N MET A 220 1.17 1.50 -11.87
CA MET A 220 0.11 2.44 -11.50
C MET A 220 0.60 3.89 -11.60
N GLU A 221 -0.33 4.82 -11.77
CA GLU A 221 -0.06 6.25 -11.74
C GLU A 221 -0.18 6.78 -10.32
N LEU A 222 0.66 7.77 -9.96
CA LEU A 222 0.56 8.46 -8.68
C LEU A 222 -0.53 9.53 -8.76
N ASN A 223 -1.41 9.56 -7.76
CA ASN A 223 -2.46 10.57 -7.62
C ASN A 223 -2.70 10.89 -6.14
N SER A 224 -3.55 11.87 -5.86
CA SER A 224 -3.94 12.25 -4.48
C SER A 224 -4.71 11.15 -3.74
N ALA A 225 -5.25 10.16 -4.46
CA ALA A 225 -5.91 9.01 -3.87
C ALA A 225 -4.92 7.98 -3.30
N ASN A 226 -3.70 7.89 -3.85
CA ASN A 226 -2.70 6.90 -3.43
C ASN A 226 -1.41 7.48 -2.84
N THR A 227 -1.26 8.81 -2.78
CA THR A 227 -0.14 9.49 -2.12
C THR A 227 -0.62 10.42 -1.00
N VAL A 228 0.24 10.63 0.01
CA VAL A 228 0.07 11.59 1.09
C VAL A 228 1.39 12.33 1.27
N SER A 229 1.34 13.66 1.13
CA SER A 229 2.47 14.55 1.39
C SER A 229 2.59 14.95 2.86
N ASP A 230 1.52 14.81 3.67
CA ASP A 230 1.37 15.41 5.00
C ASP A 230 2.06 14.65 6.17
N VAL A 231 2.98 13.74 5.83
CA VAL A 231 3.69 12.88 6.79
C VAL A 231 5.20 13.02 6.64
N LYS A 232 5.89 13.38 7.74
CA LYS A 232 7.37 13.38 7.78
C LYS A 232 7.88 12.05 8.30
N VAL A 233 8.59 11.34 7.43
CA VAL A 233 9.21 10.05 7.76
C VAL A 233 10.70 10.27 8.07
N THR A 234 11.10 10.07 9.33
CA THR A 234 12.52 10.06 9.72
C THR A 234 13.02 8.62 9.76
N GLN A 235 14.03 8.31 8.93
CA GLN A 235 14.67 7.00 8.94
C GLN A 235 15.86 7.03 9.90
N ILE A 236 15.88 6.15 10.90
CA ILE A 236 17.06 6.01 11.77
C ILE A 236 18.11 5.20 11.01
N LYS A 237 19.32 5.75 10.91
CA LYS A 237 20.48 5.04 10.37
C LYS A 237 20.83 3.87 11.30
N ASN A 238 20.99 2.68 10.73
CA ASN A 238 21.30 1.47 11.51
C ASN A 238 22.61 1.66 12.30
N GLY A 239 22.63 1.20 13.56
CA GLY A 239 23.81 1.23 14.42
C GLY A 239 24.85 0.17 14.05
N ILE A 240 26.05 0.27 14.62
CA ILE A 240 27.12 -0.71 14.42
C ILE A 240 26.68 -2.13 14.84
N LEU A 241 25.91 -2.23 15.93
CA LEU A 241 25.38 -3.49 16.44
C LEU A 241 24.42 -4.17 15.46
N ASP A 242 23.60 -3.39 14.73
CA ASP A 242 22.70 -3.92 13.69
C ASP A 242 23.48 -4.54 12.53
N ASN A 243 24.65 -3.97 12.19
CA ASN A 243 25.53 -4.52 11.15
C ASN A 243 26.24 -5.81 11.60
N LEU A 244 26.53 -5.95 12.89
CA LEU A 244 27.15 -7.14 13.46
C LEU A 244 26.15 -8.30 13.53
N VAL A 245 24.91 -8.02 13.94
CA VAL A 245 23.78 -8.97 13.85
C VAL A 245 23.51 -9.37 12.40
N ARG A 246 23.68 -8.44 11.44
CA ARG A 246 23.62 -8.75 10.00
C ARG A 246 24.62 -9.80 9.60
N LEU A 247 25.88 -9.64 9.95
CA LEU A 247 26.90 -10.63 9.62
C LEU A 247 26.57 -12.01 10.20
N PHE A 248 26.08 -12.06 11.45
CA PHE A 248 25.72 -13.30 12.13
C PHE A 248 24.51 -14.03 11.52
N ILE A 249 23.55 -13.31 10.94
CA ILE A 249 22.41 -13.93 10.25
C ILE A 249 22.75 -14.23 8.78
N PHE A 250 23.57 -13.42 8.12
CA PHE A 250 24.01 -13.69 6.74
C PHE A 250 24.94 -14.91 6.66
N PHE A 251 25.67 -15.24 7.72
CA PHE A 251 26.53 -16.42 7.78
C PHE A 251 25.78 -17.76 7.62
N PRO A 252 24.76 -18.10 8.43
CA PRO A 252 23.96 -19.30 8.24
C PRO A 252 23.18 -19.26 6.92
N ILE A 253 22.73 -18.07 6.48
CA ILE A 253 22.12 -17.88 5.17
C ILE A 253 23.09 -18.26 4.02
N ALA A 254 24.37 -17.89 4.12
CA ALA A 254 25.39 -18.25 3.14
C ALA A 254 25.64 -19.76 3.12
N ILE A 255 25.63 -20.42 4.28
CA ILE A 255 25.72 -21.89 4.39
C ILE A 255 24.51 -22.56 3.72
N VAL A 256 23.29 -22.05 3.95
CA VAL A 256 22.08 -22.54 3.28
C VAL A 256 22.14 -22.31 1.77
N CYS A 257 22.66 -21.17 1.31
CA CYS A 257 22.90 -20.91 -0.11
C CYS A 257 23.84 -21.96 -0.73
N LEU A 258 24.97 -22.27 -0.08
CA LEU A 258 25.91 -23.28 -0.54
C LEU A 258 25.26 -24.67 -0.62
N TYR A 259 24.42 -25.00 0.37
CA TYR A 259 23.65 -26.24 0.37
C TYR A 259 22.62 -26.29 -0.77
N LEU A 260 21.91 -25.19 -1.03
CA LEU A 260 20.95 -25.09 -2.13
C LEU A 260 21.63 -25.16 -3.50
N ILE A 261 22.81 -24.53 -3.66
CA ILE A 261 23.63 -24.67 -4.88
C ILE A 261 23.98 -26.13 -5.13
N ARG A 262 24.35 -26.86 -4.07
CA ARG A 262 24.63 -28.31 -4.16
C ARG A 262 23.39 -29.11 -4.59
N ILE A 263 22.21 -28.78 -4.06
CA ILE A 263 20.94 -29.41 -4.47
C ILE A 263 20.65 -29.11 -5.95
N VAL A 264 20.75 -27.84 -6.37
CA VAL A 264 20.50 -27.45 -7.77
C VAL A 264 21.46 -28.19 -8.71
N TYR A 265 22.74 -28.29 -8.34
CA TYR A 265 23.71 -29.07 -9.10
C TYR A 265 23.33 -30.55 -9.19
N SER A 266 22.89 -31.16 -8.07
CA SER A 266 22.41 -32.55 -8.05
C SER A 266 21.21 -32.75 -8.98
N VAL A 267 20.23 -31.84 -8.97
CA VAL A 267 19.04 -31.92 -9.83
C VAL A 267 19.40 -31.75 -11.30
N LEU A 268 20.28 -30.80 -11.63
CA LEU A 268 20.76 -30.63 -13.00
C LEU A 268 21.47 -31.89 -13.52
N THR A 269 22.24 -32.54 -12.64
CA THR A 269 22.95 -33.79 -12.98
C THR A 269 21.97 -34.94 -13.19
N GLU A 270 20.97 -35.11 -12.31
CA GLU A 270 19.88 -36.09 -12.49
C GLU A 270 19.11 -35.90 -13.80
N VAL A 271 18.74 -34.65 -14.12
CA VAL A 271 18.06 -34.32 -15.39
C VAL A 271 18.93 -34.65 -16.59
N PHE A 272 20.22 -34.31 -16.55
CA PHE A 272 21.16 -34.57 -17.64
C PHE A 272 21.41 -36.08 -17.85
N ILE A 273 21.55 -36.86 -16.78
CA ILE A 273 21.67 -38.32 -16.84
C ILE A 273 20.39 -38.95 -17.43
N ASN A 274 19.21 -38.51 -17.00
CA ASN A 274 17.97 -39.04 -17.53
C ASN A 274 17.76 -38.68 -19.01
N LEU A 275 18.09 -37.46 -19.44
CA LEU A 275 18.05 -37.08 -20.85
C LEU A 275 19.03 -37.89 -21.70
N SER A 276 20.26 -38.11 -21.22
CA SER A 276 21.27 -38.88 -21.95
C SER A 276 20.89 -40.36 -22.08
N LEU A 277 20.29 -40.97 -21.05
CA LEU A 277 19.73 -42.33 -21.13
C LEU A 277 18.59 -42.45 -22.15
N ILE A 278 17.70 -41.45 -22.24
CA ILE A 278 16.65 -41.40 -23.25
C ILE A 278 17.23 -41.32 -24.67
N PHE A 279 18.27 -40.51 -24.89
CA PHE A 279 18.93 -40.38 -26.18
C PHE A 279 19.71 -41.64 -26.60
N ILE A 280 20.26 -42.39 -25.64
CA ILE A 280 20.94 -43.67 -25.91
C ILE A 280 19.92 -44.78 -26.22
N SER A 281 18.77 -44.79 -25.54
CA SER A 281 17.71 -45.78 -25.76
C SER A 281 16.89 -45.54 -27.05
N ALA A 282 16.99 -44.35 -27.66
CA ALA A 282 16.30 -43.99 -28.89
C ALA A 282 17.15 -44.23 -30.17
N LYS A 283 18.35 -44.80 -30.02
CA LYS A 283 19.25 -45.21 -31.11
C LYS A 283 19.26 -46.73 -31.23
#